data_AF-A0A497KH66-F1
#
_entry.id   AF-A0A497KH66-F1
#
_cell.length_a   1.000
_cell.length_b   1.000
_cell.length_c   1.000
_cell.angle_alpha   90.00
_cell.angle_beta   90.00
_cell.angle_gamma   90.00
#
_symmetry.space_group_name_H-M   'P 1'
#
loop_
_entity.id
_entity.type
_entity.pdbx_description
1 polymer ?
#
loop_
_entity_poly.entity_id
_entity_poly.type
_entity_poly.pdbx_seq_one_letter_code
_entity_poly.pdbx_strand_id
1 'polypeptide(L)' 'ADDIKIMDDKTIRFSVKNASETIPKIFENFQRIGVKILEVKYHKPTLEDVFLHLTGKSLREGEATPLDQIRTYHMRRG' A
#
# COMPACT_ATOMS: atom_id res chain seq x y z
N ALA A 1 0.19 11.42 -9.83
CA ALA A 1 0.84 11.10 -11.11
C ALA A 1 1.04 9.60 -11.13
N ASP A 2 1.05 8.99 -12.31
CA ASP A 2 1.50 7.61 -12.41
C ASP A 2 3.02 7.60 -12.24
N ASP A 3 3.56 6.65 -11.48
CA ASP A 3 4.99 6.54 -11.15
C ASP A 3 5.51 5.15 -11.50
N ILE A 4 6.77 5.08 -11.94
CA ILE A 4 7.42 3.82 -12.35
C ILE A 4 8.73 3.71 -11.60
N LYS A 5 8.89 2.60 -10.87
CA LYS A 5 10.13 2.29 -10.15
C LYS A 5 10.71 0.97 -10.63
N ILE A 6 11.99 0.99 -10.99
CA ILE A 6 12.78 -0.22 -11.21
C ILE A 6 13.22 -0.68 -9.83
N MET A 7 12.83 -1.90 -9.45
CA MET A 7 13.25 -2.49 -8.17
C MET A 7 14.58 -3.21 -8.34
N ASP A 8 14.61 -4.18 -9.26
CA ASP A 8 15.76 -5.03 -9.57
C ASP A 8 15.86 -5.20 -11.09
N ASP A 9 16.88 -5.91 -11.60
CA ASP A 9 17.13 -6.11 -13.04
C ASP A 9 15.92 -6.63 -13.85
N LYS A 10 14.97 -7.30 -13.20
CA LYS A 10 13.80 -7.93 -13.84
C LYS A 10 12.47 -7.57 -13.19
N THR A 11 12.45 -6.60 -12.26
CA THR A 11 11.23 -6.26 -11.51
C THR A 11 10.94 -4.78 -11.63
N ILE A 12 9.76 -4.47 -12.16
CA ILE A 12 9.26 -3.10 -12.35
C ILE A 12 7.98 -2.95 -11.54
N ARG A 13 7.88 -1.86 -10.79
CA ARG A 13 6.69 -1.46 -10.04
C ARG A 13 6.03 -0.27 -10.74
N PHE A 14 4.72 -0.40 -10.98
CA PHE A 14 3.88 0.65 -11.50
C PHE A 14 2.93 1.14 -10.41
N SER A 15 2.91 2.44 -10.15
CA SER A 15 1.90 3.10 -9.34
C SER A 15 0.95 3.83 -10.29
N VAL A 16 -0.26 3.29 -10.46
CA VAL A 16 -1.24 3.79 -11.42
C VAL A 16 -2.58 4.03 -10.74
N LYS A 17 -3.35 5.00 -11.24
CA LYS A 17 -4.70 5.28 -10.70
C LYS A 17 -5.68 4.11 -10.89
N ASN A 18 -5.63 3.43 -12.02
CA ASN A 18 -6.54 2.33 -12.36
C ASN A 18 -5.77 1.10 -12.85
N ALA A 19 -5.44 0.20 -11.93
CA ALA A 19 -4.69 -1.01 -12.26
C ALA A 19 -5.47 -1.96 -13.17
N SER A 20 -6.79 -2.08 -13.00
CA SER A 20 -7.63 -2.98 -13.80
C SER A 20 -7.59 -2.66 -15.29
N GLU A 21 -7.50 -1.36 -15.63
CA GLU A 21 -7.38 -0.92 -17.02
C GLU A 21 -5.92 -0.95 -17.51
N THR A 22 -4.97 -0.70 -16.61
CA THR A 22 -3.55 -0.59 -16.99
C THR A 22 -2.87 -1.94 -17.18
N ILE A 23 -3.24 -2.95 -16.39
CA ILE A 23 -2.64 -4.30 -16.46
C ILE A 23 -2.78 -4.89 -17.88
N PRO A 24 -3.97 -4.95 -18.51
CA PRO A 24 -4.10 -5.46 -19.88
C PRO A 24 -3.21 -4.72 -20.88
N LYS A 25 -3.15 -3.38 -20.79
CA LYS A 25 -2.30 -2.55 -21.66
C LYS A 25 -0.81 -2.88 -21.50
N ILE A 26 -0.35 -3.12 -20.27
CA ILE A 26 1.04 -3.54 -20.00
C ILE A 26 1.29 -4.90 -20.64
N PHE A 27 0.41 -5.88 -20.44
CA PHE A 27 0.56 -7.21 -21.04
C PHE A 27 0.67 -7.15 -22.57
N GLU A 28 -0.21 -6.41 -23.24
CA GLU A 28 -0.18 -6.26 -24.69
C GLU A 28 1.13 -5.64 -25.19
N ASN A 29 1.59 -4.57 -24.54
CA ASN A 29 2.82 -3.88 -24.95
C ASN A 29 4.06 -4.77 -24.76
N PHE A 30 4.18 -5.47 -23.62
CA PHE A 30 5.30 -6.35 -23.33
C PHE A 30 5.32 -7.57 -24.27
N GLN A 31 4.14 -8.12 -24.60
CA GLN A 31 4.03 -9.21 -25.55
C GLN A 31 4.45 -8.79 -26.97
N ARG A 32 4.12 -7.57 -27.41
CA ARG A 32 4.55 -7.02 -28.72
C ARG A 32 6.06 -6.89 -28.86
N ILE A 33 6.76 -6.60 -27.77
CA ILE A 33 8.24 -6.50 -27.75
C ILE A 33 8.93 -7.85 -27.42
N GLY A 34 8.17 -8.94 -27.36
CA GLY A 34 8.70 -10.28 -27.11
C GLY A 34 9.14 -10.53 -25.66
N VAL A 35 8.74 -9.68 -24.72
CA VAL A 35 9.06 -9.85 -23.30
C VAL A 35 7.99 -10.71 -22.63
N LYS A 36 8.43 -11.84 -22.05
CA LYS A 36 7.54 -12.74 -21.31
C LYS A 36 7.39 -12.25 -19.87
N ILE A 37 6.15 -11.90 -19.50
CA ILE A 37 5.80 -11.62 -18.10
C ILE A 37 5.65 -12.94 -17.35
N LEU A 38 6.41 -13.14 -16.28
CA LEU A 38 6.39 -14.38 -15.49
C LEU A 38 5.36 -14.31 -14.36
N GLU A 39 5.20 -13.14 -13.75
CA GLU A 39 4.34 -12.94 -12.59
C GLU A 39 3.82 -11.49 -12.58
N VAL A 40 2.57 -11.31 -12.17
CA VAL A 40 1.99 -9.98 -11.89
C VAL A 40 1.35 -9.99 -10.51
N LYS A 41 1.78 -9.05 -9.67
CA LYS A 41 1.19 -8.78 -8.35
C LYS A 41 0.50 -7.44 -8.40
N TYR A 42 -0.78 -7.43 -8.02
CA TYR A 42 -1.55 -6.22 -7.84
C TYR A 42 -1.91 -6.06 -6.36
N HIS A 43 -1.61 -4.89 -5.80
CA HIS A 43 -2.02 -4.51 -4.46
C HIS A 43 -2.86 -3.25 -4.54
N LYS A 44 -4.12 -3.34 -4.11
CA LYS A 44 -4.93 -2.14 -3.86
C LYS A 44 -4.62 -1.69 -2.44
N PRO A 45 -4.09 -0.47 -2.24
CA PRO A 45 -3.81 0.02 -0.90
C PRO A 45 -5.11 0.02 -0.08
N THR A 46 -5.03 -0.54 1.12
CA THR A 46 -6.11 -0.52 2.09
C THR A 46 -6.18 0.84 2.77
N LEU A 47 -7.27 1.11 3.51
CA LEU A 47 -7.35 2.33 4.32
C LEU A 47 -6.22 2.38 5.36
N GLU A 48 -5.85 1.24 5.94
CA GLU A 48 -4.71 1.13 6.86
C GLU A 48 -3.41 1.55 6.17
N ASP A 49 -3.14 1.03 4.97
CA ASP A 49 -1.92 1.37 4.22
C ASP A 49 -1.83 2.87 3.93
N VAL A 50 -2.95 3.48 3.54
CA VAL A 50 -3.04 4.93 3.27
C VAL A 50 -2.87 5.73 4.57
N PHE A 51 -3.56 5.33 5.63
CA PHE A 51 -3.49 6.00 6.93
C PHE A 51 -2.08 5.97 7.51
N LEU A 52 -1.44 4.81 7.46
CA LEU A 52 -0.05 4.62 7.90
C LEU A 52 0.91 5.46 7.06
N HIS A 53 0.75 5.46 5.73
CA HIS A 53 1.60 6.27 4.85
C HIS A 53 1.48 7.77 5.10
N LEU A 54 0.28 8.26 5.43
CA LEU A 54 0.02 9.69 5.66
C LEU A 54 0.36 10.15 7.08
N THR A 55 0.18 9.31 8.09
CA THR A 55 0.27 9.71 9.50
C THR A 55 1.46 9.11 10.25
N GLY A 56 2.06 8.06 9.71
CA GLY A 56 3.10 7.28 10.39
C GLY A 56 2.60 6.44 11.57
N LYS A 57 1.27 6.35 11.77
CA LYS A 57 0.64 5.60 12.87
C LYS A 57 -0.30 4.53 12.31
N SER A 58 -0.46 3.43 13.04
CA SER A 58 -1.51 2.47 12.72
C SER A 58 -2.87 3.06 13.06
N LEU A 59 -3.91 2.71 12.32
CA LEU A 59 -5.28 3.14 12.62
C LEU A 59 -5.72 2.67 14.02
N ARG A 60 -5.21 1.52 14.48
CA ARG A 60 -5.54 0.92 15.78
C ARG A 60 -4.87 1.58 16.97
N GLU A 61 -3.75 2.27 16.79
CA GLU A 61 -3.07 2.99 17.87
C GLU A 61 -3.84 4.25 18.31
N GLY A 62 -4.72 4.77 17.45
CA GLY A 62 -5.61 5.90 17.78
C GLY A 62 -6.82 5.51 18.63
N GLU A 63 -7.13 4.22 18.75
CA GLU A 63 -8.24 3.73 19.57
C GLU A 63 -7.76 3.57 21.02
N ALA A 64 -8.16 4.49 21.89
CA ALA A 64 -7.89 4.37 23.32
C ALA A 64 -8.48 3.04 23.83
N THR A 65 -7.61 2.12 24.22
CA THR A 65 -8.06 0.83 24.72
C THR A 65 -8.71 0.99 26.09
N PRO A 66 -9.61 0.09 26.52
CA PRO A 66 -10.14 0.12 27.88
C PRO A 66 -9.03 0.13 28.96
N LEU A 67 -7.88 -0.49 28.67
CA LEU A 67 -6.69 -0.45 29.52
C LEU A 67 -6.06 0.95 29.62
N ASP A 68 -6.06 1.72 28.53
CA ASP A 68 -5.57 3.10 28.52
C ASP A 68 -6.49 4.03 29.33
N GLN A 69 -7.81 3.78 29.30
CA GLN A 69 -8.79 4.50 30.11
C GLN A 69 -8.58 4.23 31.62
N ILE A 70 -8.35 2.97 32.00
CA ILE A 70 -8.04 2.57 33.38
C ILE A 70 -6.73 3.24 33.85
N ARG A 71 -5.65 3.15 33.05
CA ARG A 71 -4.36 3.80 33.38
C ARG A 71 -4.51 5.32 33.55
N THR A 72 -5.23 5.98 32.65
CA THR A 72 -5.49 7.43 32.73
C THR A 72 -6.26 7.80 33.99
N TYR A 73 -7.23 6.98 34.39
CA TYR A 73 -8.02 7.21 35.60
C TYR A 73 -7.18 7.04 36.88
N HIS A 74 -6.26 6.07 36.90
CA HIS A 74 -5.35 5.88 38.03
C HIS A 74 -4.29 6.99 38.15
N MET A 75 -3.72 7.48 37.05
CA MET A 75 -2.74 8.58 37.09
C MET A 75 -3.34 9.91 37.57
N ARG A 76 -4.65 10.13 37.40
CA ARG A 76 -5.35 11.35 37.87
C ARG A 76 -5.73 11.31 39.35
N ARG A 77 -5.51 10.20 40.05
CA ARG A 77 -5.84 10.01 41.47
C ARG A 77 -4.63 9.93 42.41
N GLY A 78 -3.43 10.25 41.91
CA GLY A 78 -2.23 10.47 42.71
C GLY A 78 -1.98 11.96 42.89
#